data_AF-A0A139NRD6-F1
#
_entry.id   AF-A0A139NRD6-F1
#
_cell.length_a   1.000
_cell.length_b   1.000
_cell.length_c   1.000
_cell.angle_alpha   90.00
_cell.angle_beta   90.00
_cell.angle_gamma   90.00
#
_symmetry.space_group_name_H-M   'P 1'
#
loop_
_entity.id
_entity.type
_entity.pdbx_description
1 polymer ?
#
loop_
_entity_poly.entity_id
_entity_poly.type
_entity_poly.pdbx_seq_one_letter_code
_entity_poly.pdbx_strand_id
1 'polypeptide(L)'
;MQLDNDETNIPLWDNISYAIAATAKEAYLFEHQTQLPSALENIDSNLLDIFIENLEEINSNLYKCVGEIKEFVGNDHSFSKIAALNELEKLGLIEL
;
A
#
# COMPACT_ATOMS: atom_id res chain seq x y z
N MET A 1 -0.08 -12.62 11.64
CA MET A 1 -1.29 -12.64 12.51
C MET A 1 -2.30 -13.53 11.84
N GLN A 2 -3.04 -14.41 12.51
CA GLN A 2 -4.05 -15.26 11.86
C GLN A 2 -5.46 -14.81 12.28
N LEU A 3 -6.36 -14.60 11.31
CA LEU A 3 -7.74 -14.15 11.59
C LEU A 3 -8.79 -15.27 11.49
N ASP A 4 -8.38 -16.45 11.02
CA ASP A 4 -9.19 -17.66 10.93
C ASP A 4 -8.35 -18.89 11.33
N ASN A 5 -8.88 -20.10 11.14
CA ASN A 5 -8.16 -21.35 11.39
C ASN A 5 -7.57 -21.96 10.11
N ASP A 6 -7.67 -21.27 8.97
CA ASP A 6 -7.20 -21.79 7.68
C ASP A 6 -5.76 -21.35 7.46
N GLU A 7 -4.82 -22.29 7.63
CA GLU A 7 -3.39 -22.02 7.46
C GLU A 7 -3.05 -21.62 6.00
N THR A 8 -3.89 -21.93 5.03
CA THR A 8 -3.68 -21.48 3.64
C THR A 8 -3.84 -19.97 3.47
N ASN A 9 -4.50 -19.29 4.42
CA ASN A 9 -4.66 -17.84 4.43
C ASN A 9 -3.50 -17.10 5.11
N ILE A 10 -2.51 -17.79 5.67
CA ILE A 10 -1.35 -17.15 6.30
C ILE A 10 -0.68 -16.10 5.37
N PRO A 11 -0.39 -16.39 4.08
CA PRO A 11 0.20 -15.40 3.18
C PRO A 11 -0.68 -14.16 3.01
N LEU A 12 -2.00 -14.33 2.93
CA LEU A 12 -2.95 -13.22 2.86
C LEU A 12 -2.90 -12.36 4.13
N TRP A 13 -2.89 -13.00 5.31
CA TRP A 13 -2.88 -12.30 6.59
C TRP A 13 -1.57 -11.57 6.86
N ASP A 14 -0.45 -12.16 6.48
CA ASP A 14 0.85 -11.51 6.54
C ASP A 14 0.87 -10.31 5.59
N ASN A 15 0.33 -10.45 4.38
CA ASN A 15 0.27 -9.35 3.42
C ASN A 15 -0.58 -8.17 3.91
N ILE A 16 -1.74 -8.44 4.53
CA ILE A 16 -2.57 -7.40 5.17
C ILE A 16 -1.80 -6.71 6.30
N SER A 17 -1.06 -7.49 7.09
CA SER A 17 -0.25 -6.95 8.20
C SER A 17 0.84 -6.01 7.67
N TYR A 18 1.46 -6.33 6.53
CA TYR A 18 2.46 -5.48 5.87
C TYR A 18 1.86 -4.16 5.40
N ALA A 19 0.69 -4.20 4.74
CA ALA A 19 -0.01 -3.01 4.28
C ALA A 19 -0.37 -2.05 5.43
N ILE A 20 -0.90 -2.59 6.53
CA ILE A 20 -1.26 -1.80 7.72
C ILE A 20 -0.01 -1.16 8.33
N ALA A 21 1.06 -1.94 8.50
CA ALA A 21 2.31 -1.45 9.10
C ALA A 21 2.95 -0.33 8.26
N ALA A 22 3.07 -0.54 6.94
CA ALA A 22 3.62 0.45 6.02
C ALA A 22 2.76 1.74 6.02
N THR A 23 1.43 1.60 5.93
CA THR A 23 0.51 2.75 5.93
C THR A 23 0.60 3.54 7.24
N ALA A 24 0.65 2.88 8.39
CA ALA A 24 0.77 3.54 9.68
C ALA A 24 2.07 4.35 9.81
N LYS A 25 3.19 3.78 9.33
CA LYS A 25 4.49 4.46 9.31
C LYS A 25 4.47 5.68 8.39
N GLU A 26 4.00 5.53 7.16
CA GLU A 26 3.92 6.63 6.19
C GLU A 26 3.00 7.76 6.65
N ALA A 27 1.83 7.43 7.21
CA ALA A 27 0.91 8.43 7.75
C ALA A 27 1.56 9.26 8.88
N TYR A 28 2.33 8.60 9.74
CA TYR A 28 3.04 9.27 10.82
C TYR A 28 4.17 10.19 10.30
N LEU A 29 4.93 9.73 9.32
CA LEU A 29 5.98 10.52 8.66
C LEU A 29 5.40 11.73 7.92
N PHE A 30 4.23 11.57 7.30
CA PHE A 30 3.52 12.64 6.58
C PHE A 30 3.14 13.80 7.51
N GLU A 31 2.79 13.53 8.78
CA GLU A 31 2.49 14.56 9.77
C GLU A 31 3.74 15.30 10.32
N HIS A 32 4.91 15.11 9.67
CA HIS A 32 6.18 15.76 10.02
C HIS A 32 6.65 15.51 11.46
N GLN A 33 6.26 14.39 12.05
CA GLN A 33 6.71 14.02 13.39
C GLN A 33 8.16 13.53 13.31
N THR A 34 9.08 14.24 13.98
CA THR A 34 10.53 13.98 13.91
C THR A 34 10.98 12.70 14.61
N GLN A 35 10.11 12.04 15.38
CA GLN A 35 10.43 10.82 16.11
C GLN A 35 9.28 9.82 16.01
N LEU A 36 9.55 8.64 15.46
CA LEU A 36 8.57 7.56 15.38
C LEU A 36 8.26 7.02 16.79
N PRO A 37 7.03 6.59 17.07
CA PRO A 37 6.73 5.82 18.27
C PRO A 37 7.45 4.46 18.19
N SER A 38 7.80 3.88 19.33
CA SER A 38 8.48 2.58 19.41
C SER A 38 7.77 1.45 18.63
N ALA A 39 6.45 1.53 18.50
CA ALA A 39 5.64 0.61 17.71
C ALA A 39 5.91 0.68 16.19
N LEU A 40 6.36 1.84 15.68
CA LEU A 40 6.64 2.08 14.26
C LEU A 40 8.14 2.11 13.94
N GLU A 41 9.01 2.30 14.94
CA GLU A 41 10.47 2.36 14.76
C GLU A 41 11.06 1.11 14.10
N ASN A 42 10.52 -0.07 14.43
CA ASN A 42 11.01 -1.37 13.93
C ASN A 42 10.31 -1.83 12.64
N ILE A 43 9.40 -1.04 12.08
CA ILE A 43 8.75 -1.37 10.81
C ILE A 43 9.78 -1.21 9.69
N ASP A 44 10.11 -2.31 9.03
CA ASP A 44 11.02 -2.33 7.89
C ASP A 44 10.47 -1.44 6.76
N SER A 45 11.33 -0.61 6.16
CA SER A 45 10.98 0.21 5.00
C SER A 45 10.63 -0.64 3.77
N ASN A 46 11.15 -1.86 3.68
CA ASN A 46 10.92 -2.74 2.54
C ASN A 46 9.56 -3.44 2.59
N LEU A 47 8.77 -3.27 3.68
CA LEU A 47 7.46 -3.92 3.81
C LEU A 47 6.49 -3.54 2.72
N LEU A 48 6.59 -2.32 2.17
CA LEU A 48 5.76 -1.91 1.04
C LEU A 48 6.12 -2.70 -0.23
N ASP A 49 7.41 -2.92 -0.49
CA ASP A 49 7.85 -3.70 -1.64
C ASP A 49 7.43 -5.17 -1.51
N ILE A 50 7.63 -5.77 -0.33
CA ILE A 50 7.17 -7.13 -0.03
C ILE A 50 5.65 -7.25 -0.19
N PHE A 51 4.89 -6.25 0.25
CA PHE A 51 3.44 -6.22 0.07
C PHE A 51 3.04 -6.26 -1.41
N ILE A 52 3.71 -5.46 -2.24
CA ILE A 52 3.45 -5.38 -3.68
C ILE A 52 3.84 -6.69 -4.36
N GLU A 53 4.98 -7.29 -4.04
CA GLU A 53 5.41 -8.57 -4.62
C GLU A 53 4.40 -9.70 -4.31
N ASN A 54 3.97 -9.80 -3.06
CA ASN A 54 2.99 -10.81 -2.64
C ASN A 54 1.61 -10.63 -3.29
N LEU A 55 1.23 -9.40 -3.68
CA LEU A 55 -0.03 -9.16 -4.39
C LEU A 55 -0.06 -9.88 -5.74
N GLU A 56 1.07 -10.11 -6.41
CA GLU A 56 1.09 -10.81 -7.69
C GLU A 56 0.53 -12.24 -7.54
N GLU A 57 0.93 -12.92 -6.47
CA GLU A 57 0.49 -14.29 -6.17
C GLU A 57 -0.93 -14.33 -5.61
N ILE A 58 -1.32 -13.36 -4.78
CA ILE A 58 -2.64 -13.31 -4.13
C ILE A 58 -3.74 -12.86 -5.09
N ASN A 59 -3.47 -11.80 -5.86
CA ASN A 59 -4.44 -11.19 -6.78
C ASN A 59 -3.71 -10.39 -7.87
N SER A 60 -3.40 -11.07 -8.97
CA SER A 60 -2.70 -10.49 -10.12
C SER A 60 -3.39 -9.27 -10.74
N ASN A 61 -4.72 -9.18 -10.66
CA ASN A 61 -5.46 -8.00 -11.14
C ASN A 61 -5.18 -6.78 -10.26
N LEU A 62 -5.16 -6.95 -8.93
CA LEU A 62 -4.81 -5.88 -8.01
C LEU A 62 -3.34 -5.49 -8.14
N TYR A 63 -2.44 -6.46 -8.30
CA TYR A 63 -1.03 -6.20 -8.59
C TYR A 63 -0.84 -5.32 -9.82
N LYS A 64 -1.51 -5.66 -10.93
CA LYS A 64 -1.47 -4.84 -12.16
C LYS A 64 -2.01 -3.43 -11.93
N CYS A 65 -3.12 -3.31 -11.20
CA CYS A 65 -3.69 -2.01 -10.83
C CYS A 65 -2.70 -1.14 -10.03
N VAL A 66 -2.01 -1.71 -9.04
CA VAL A 66 -0.97 -1.00 -8.28
C VAL A 66 0.18 -0.55 -9.17
N GLY A 67 0.58 -1.37 -10.14
CA GLY A 67 1.57 -0.99 -11.16
C GLY A 67 1.14 0.23 -11.99
N GLU A 68 -0.10 0.25 -12.46
CA GLU A 68 -0.67 1.37 -13.23
C GLU A 68 -0.75 2.66 -12.38
N ILE A 69 -1.13 2.56 -11.10
CA ILE A 69 -1.11 3.70 -10.16
C ILE A 69 0.33 4.21 -9.95
N LYS A 70 1.31 3.32 -9.80
CA LYS A 70 2.72 3.69 -9.63
C LYS A 70 3.27 4.43 -10.85
N GLU A 71 2.93 3.96 -12.06
CA GLU A 71 3.27 4.64 -13.31
C GLU A 71 2.61 6.03 -13.38
N PHE A 72 1.32 6.13 -13.05
CA PHE A 72 0.59 7.40 -13.00
C PHE A 72 1.25 8.41 -12.05
N VAL A 73 1.63 7.99 -10.83
CA VAL A 73 2.29 8.86 -9.85
C VAL A 73 3.70 9.24 -10.30
N GLY A 74 4.43 8.34 -10.97
CA GLY A 74 5.80 8.58 -11.44
C GLY A 74 5.92 9.54 -12.62
N ASN A 75 4.84 9.78 -13.37
CA ASN A 75 4.85 10.58 -14.60
C ASN A 75 4.89 12.12 -14.41
N ASP A 76 5.39 12.59 -13.26
CA ASP A 76 5.67 14.02 -12.94
C ASP A 76 4.50 14.97 -13.30
N HIS A 77 3.27 14.49 -13.12
CA HIS A 77 2.08 15.26 -13.40
C HIS A 77 1.84 16.30 -12.29
N SER A 78 1.65 17.57 -12.65
CA SER A 78 1.30 18.63 -11.71
C SER A 78 -0.19 18.58 -11.31
N PHE A 79 -0.66 17.43 -10.84
CA PHE A 79 -2.04 17.29 -10.37
C PHE A 79 -2.18 17.83 -8.95
N SER A 80 -3.30 18.52 -8.68
CA SER A 80 -3.78 18.65 -7.31
C SER A 80 -4.27 17.28 -6.82
N LYS A 81 -4.31 17.06 -5.49
CA LYS A 81 -4.82 15.79 -4.93
C LYS A 81 -6.18 15.37 -5.51
N ILE A 82 -7.11 16.32 -5.63
CA ILE A 82 -8.46 16.06 -6.17
C ILE A 82 -8.40 15.71 -7.66
N ALA A 83 -7.56 16.42 -8.44
CA ALA A 83 -7.43 16.13 -9.86
C ALA A 83 -6.81 14.74 -10.10
N ALA A 84 -5.82 14.34 -9.29
CA ALA A 84 -5.22 13.02 -9.35
C ALA A 84 -6.25 11.92 -9.04
N LEU A 85 -7.02 12.08 -7.96
CA LEU A 85 -8.07 11.14 -7.56
C LEU A 85 -9.15 10.97 -8.64
N ASN A 86 -9.64 12.07 -9.21
CA ASN A 86 -10.62 12.01 -10.30
C ASN A 86 -10.06 11.34 -11.55
N GLU A 87 -8.77 11.49 -11.84
CA GLU A 87 -8.17 10.86 -13.01
C GLU A 87 -7.97 9.35 -12.81
N LEU A 88 -7.52 8.95 -11.63
CA LEU A 88 -7.43 7.53 -11.24
C LEU A 88 -8.80 6.85 -11.30
N GLU A 89 -9.86 7.52 -10.86
CA GLU A 89 -11.25 7.02 -10.94
C GLU A 89 -11.69 6.86 -12.41
N LYS A 90 -11.43 7.86 -13.28
CA LYS A 90 -11.74 7.76 -14.72
C LYS A 90 -10.99 6.62 -15.41
N LEU A 91 -9.77 6.33 -14.97
CA LEU A 91 -8.97 5.20 -15.47
C LEU A 91 -9.47 3.86 -14.94
N GLY A 92 -10.41 3.84 -13.99
CA GLY A 92 -10.92 2.63 -13.35
C GLY A 92 -9.92 2.00 -12.38
N LEU A 93 -8.93 2.77 -11.90
CA LEU A 93 -7.87 2.31 -11.01
C LEU A 93 -8.28 2.35 -9.54
N ILE A 94 -9.19 3.25 -9.20
CA ILE A 94 -9.76 3.39 -7.86
C ILE A 94 -11.27 3.59 -7.95
N GLU A 95 -11.96 3.28 -6.86
CA GLU A 95 -13.37 3.61 -6.64
C GLU A 95 -13.44 4.46 -5.36
N LEU A 96 -14.07 5.63 -5.44
CA LEU A 96 -14.10 6.65 -4.37
C LEU A 96 -15.48 6.85 -3.78
#